data_AF-A0A7C7V2G9-F1
#
_entry.id   AF-A0A7C7V2G9-F1
#
_cell.length_a   1.000
_cell.length_b   1.000
_cell.length_c   1.000
_cell.angle_alpha   90.00
_cell.angle_beta   90.00
_cell.angle_gamma   90.00
#
_symmetry.space_group_name_H-M   'P 1'
#
loop_
_entity.id
_entity.type
_entity.pdbx_description
1 polymer ?
#
loop_
_entity_poly.entity_id
_entity_poly.type
_entity_poly.pdbx_seq_one_letter_code
_entity_poly.pdbx_strand_id
1 'polypeptide(L)'
;MTGRAMGWALLWAIFWLLPAAQRPTRAEDSPRQSPRYTLRYRFHPGQTLRWKVVHRARIKTTIGGTTQTAETVSQSVKVWRVKEVDSQGAATFDHLVESVDMRQQVSGRQEVRYNSQTDEAPPPGFERIAQSVGVPVTTFTLTPQGEILRRTPHSVAAAAAPEQHGLITIPLPEKPVAVGESWSLPFQIDVPLQDGTIKKVKTSQKFTLAEVDAGVARIDVANQILTPVRDPAVEAQLIQRVFTGTVRFDIEAGRVIGQQMDVDKVVVGFQGETSSLHYLSRFTEDFLGEEPQTASRPTRSE
;
A
#
# COMPACT_ATOMS: atom_id res chain seq x y z
N MET A 1 -6.41 28.91 -67.91
CA MET A 1 -5.96 27.53 -68.09
C MET A 1 -7.02 26.61 -67.49
N THR A 2 -8.24 26.50 -68.04
CA THR A 2 -8.64 25.80 -69.28
C THR A 2 -8.06 24.39 -69.40
N GLY A 3 -8.92 23.39 -69.21
CA GLY A 3 -8.64 21.97 -69.43
C GLY A 3 -9.88 21.10 -69.15
N ARG A 4 -10.93 21.24 -69.97
CA ARG A 4 -12.08 20.32 -70.07
C ARG A 4 -11.65 19.03 -70.78
N ALA A 5 -12.31 17.92 -70.44
CA ALA A 5 -13.08 17.03 -71.34
C ALA A 5 -13.16 15.60 -70.75
N MET A 6 -14.16 14.73 -70.97
CA MET A 6 -15.52 14.74 -71.53
C MET A 6 -15.97 13.26 -71.60
N GLY A 7 -17.27 12.97 -71.48
CA GLY A 7 -17.89 11.68 -71.87
C GLY A 7 -19.13 11.36 -71.01
N TRP A 8 -20.35 11.72 -71.43
CA TRP A 8 -21.34 10.87 -72.17
C TRP A 8 -21.90 9.73 -71.28
N ALA A 9 -23.20 9.42 -71.11
CA ALA A 9 -24.42 9.70 -71.89
C ALA A 9 -25.71 9.47 -71.06
N LEU A 10 -26.84 9.78 -71.71
CA LEU A 10 -28.28 9.69 -71.45
C LEU A 10 -28.89 8.66 -70.47
N LEU A 11 -29.92 9.14 -69.76
CA LEU A 11 -31.30 8.63 -69.52
C LEU A 11 -31.55 7.11 -69.41
N TRP A 12 -32.35 6.71 -68.41
CA TRP A 12 -33.67 6.05 -68.56
C TRP A 12 -34.37 6.01 -67.19
N ALA A 13 -35.63 6.43 -67.17
CA ALA A 13 -36.52 6.30 -66.02
C ALA A 13 -36.95 4.83 -65.84
N ILE A 14 -37.15 4.40 -64.60
CA ILE A 14 -38.13 3.37 -64.20
C ILE A 14 -38.38 3.57 -62.70
N PHE A 15 -39.61 3.97 -62.37
CA PHE A 15 -40.15 4.04 -61.01
C PHE A 15 -40.64 2.64 -60.65
N TRP A 16 -40.01 1.98 -59.67
CA TRP A 16 -40.60 0.82 -58.99
C TRP A 16 -40.89 1.21 -57.56
N LEU A 17 -42.16 1.12 -57.17
CA LEU A 17 -42.55 1.02 -55.77
C LEU A 17 -41.87 -0.22 -55.18
N LEU A 18 -40.96 -0.02 -54.23
CA LEU A 18 -40.54 -1.06 -53.30
C LEU A 18 -41.23 -0.82 -51.94
N PRO A 19 -41.67 -1.88 -51.25
CA PRO A 19 -42.19 -1.77 -49.90
C PRO A 19 -41.07 -1.26 -48.98
N ALA A 20 -41.42 -0.38 -48.04
CA ALA A 20 -40.51 0.14 -47.05
C ALA A 20 -39.80 -1.01 -46.32
N ALA A 21 -38.55 -1.26 -46.66
CA ALA A 21 -37.69 -2.12 -45.87
C ALA A 21 -37.47 -1.41 -44.52
N GLN A 22 -38.17 -1.90 -43.50
CA GLN A 22 -37.85 -1.58 -42.11
C GLN A 22 -36.40 -1.99 -41.89
N ARG A 23 -35.50 -1.01 -41.88
CA ARG A 23 -34.15 -1.22 -41.38
C ARG A 23 -34.31 -1.75 -39.95
N PRO A 24 -33.69 -2.87 -39.57
CA PRO A 24 -33.66 -3.25 -38.16
C PRO A 24 -32.99 -2.09 -37.42
N THR A 25 -33.77 -1.44 -36.56
CA THR A 25 -33.25 -0.48 -35.59
C THR A 25 -32.15 -1.21 -34.86
N ARG A 26 -30.90 -0.78 -35.10
CA ARG A 26 -29.75 -1.20 -34.31
C ARG A 26 -30.14 -0.93 -32.87
N ALA A 27 -30.34 -1.98 -32.09
CA ALA A 27 -30.50 -1.85 -30.65
C ALA A 27 -29.34 -0.98 -30.18
N GLU A 28 -29.66 0.20 -29.65
CA GLU A 28 -28.69 0.98 -28.90
C GLU A 28 -28.20 0.05 -27.81
N ASP A 29 -26.93 -0.38 -27.92
CA ASP A 29 -26.21 -1.01 -26.83
C ASP A 29 -26.27 -0.01 -25.67
N SER A 30 -27.27 -0.21 -24.80
CA SER A 30 -27.32 0.43 -23.50
C SER A 30 -25.96 0.15 -22.86
N PRO A 31 -25.23 1.17 -22.36
CA PRO A 31 -23.91 0.92 -21.81
C PRO A 31 -24.07 -0.11 -20.71
N ARG A 32 -23.51 -1.32 -20.90
CA ARG A 32 -23.44 -2.33 -19.85
C ARG A 32 -22.69 -1.65 -18.71
N GLN A 33 -23.42 -1.29 -17.66
CA GLN A 33 -22.80 -0.72 -16.47
C GLN A 33 -21.78 -1.74 -15.97
N SER A 34 -20.52 -1.33 -15.89
CA SER A 34 -19.46 -2.18 -15.37
C SER A 34 -19.87 -2.70 -13.98
N PRO A 35 -19.62 -3.99 -13.66
CA PRO A 35 -19.91 -4.53 -12.35
C PRO A 35 -19.30 -3.65 -11.24
N ARG A 36 -20.06 -3.42 -10.17
CA ARG A 36 -19.61 -2.67 -9.00
C ARG A 36 -19.39 -3.63 -7.84
N TYR A 37 -18.33 -3.39 -7.08
CA TYR A 37 -17.86 -4.26 -6.02
C TYR A 37 -17.89 -3.53 -4.68
N THR A 38 -18.48 -4.16 -3.68
CA THR A 38 -18.45 -3.69 -2.30
C THR A 38 -17.24 -4.30 -1.60
N LEU A 39 -16.27 -3.47 -1.25
CA LEU A 39 -15.06 -3.89 -0.54
C LEU A 39 -15.23 -3.63 0.96
N ARG A 40 -15.20 -4.67 1.79
CA ARG A 40 -15.33 -4.56 3.25
C ARG A 40 -14.47 -5.56 3.96
N TYR A 41 -13.84 -5.15 5.06
CA TYR A 41 -13.25 -6.08 5.99
C TYR A 41 -14.32 -6.94 6.65
N ARG A 42 -14.06 -8.23 6.78
CA ARG A 42 -14.96 -9.22 7.40
C ARG A 42 -14.17 -10.09 8.37
N PHE A 43 -14.07 -9.62 9.61
CA PHE A 43 -13.42 -10.37 10.67
C PHE A 43 -14.40 -11.23 11.45
N HIS A 44 -13.88 -12.27 12.08
CA HIS A 44 -14.66 -13.14 12.96
C HIS A 44 -14.06 -13.16 14.36
N PRO A 45 -14.87 -13.17 15.44
CA PRO A 45 -14.36 -13.32 16.80
C PRO A 45 -13.47 -14.56 16.95
N GLY A 46 -12.34 -14.42 17.64
CA GLY A 46 -11.37 -15.50 17.84
C GLY A 46 -10.44 -15.78 16.66
N GLN A 47 -10.67 -15.15 15.49
CA GLN A 47 -9.81 -15.28 14.32
C GLN A 47 -8.40 -14.75 14.63
N THR A 48 -7.38 -15.49 14.19
CA THR A 48 -6.01 -15.00 14.17
C THR A 48 -5.58 -14.85 12.73
N LEU A 49 -5.09 -13.68 12.33
CA LEU A 49 -4.62 -13.42 10.97
C LEU A 49 -3.11 -13.19 11.01
N ARG A 50 -2.37 -13.84 10.12
CA ARG A 50 -0.91 -13.76 10.06
C ARG A 50 -0.46 -13.30 8.68
N TRP A 51 0.50 -12.38 8.65
CA TRP A 51 1.13 -11.95 7.40
C TRP A 51 2.64 -11.94 7.53
N LYS A 52 3.30 -12.40 6.49
CA LYS A 52 4.74 -12.19 6.32
C LYS A 52 4.94 -10.79 5.79
N VAL A 53 5.65 -9.96 6.54
CA VAL A 53 6.04 -8.62 6.13
C VAL A 53 7.52 -8.64 5.78
N VAL A 54 7.88 -8.06 4.64
CA VAL A 54 9.28 -7.86 4.25
C VAL A 54 9.48 -6.40 3.86
N HIS A 55 10.43 -5.74 4.50
CA HIS A 55 10.84 -4.39 4.16
C HIS A 55 12.32 -4.40 3.79
N ARG A 56 12.62 -3.95 2.57
CA ARG A 56 13.97 -3.75 2.07
C ARG A 56 14.15 -2.27 1.77
N ALA A 57 15.23 -1.69 2.29
CA ALA A 57 15.57 -0.30 2.02
C ALA A 57 17.05 -0.16 1.75
N ARG A 58 17.39 0.68 0.78
CA ARG A 58 18.75 1.14 0.49
C ARG A 58 18.72 2.66 0.44
N ILE A 59 19.54 3.26 1.29
CA ILE A 59 19.68 4.70 1.43
C ILE A 59 21.11 5.04 1.05
N LYS A 60 21.29 5.80 -0.01
CA LYS A 60 22.61 6.30 -0.43
C LYS A 60 22.63 7.81 -0.23
N THR A 61 23.51 8.25 0.65
CA THR A 61 23.69 9.67 0.98
C THR A 61 25.07 10.11 0.55
N THR A 62 25.14 11.21 -0.19
CA THR A 62 26.39 11.87 -0.56
C THR A 62 26.37 13.28 0.02
N ILE A 63 27.42 13.67 0.74
CA ILE A 63 27.61 15.02 1.27
C ILE A 63 29.09 15.38 1.07
N GLY A 64 29.34 16.48 0.36
CA GLY A 64 30.70 17.00 0.17
C GLY A 64 31.65 15.97 -0.47
N GLY A 65 31.16 15.21 -1.45
CA GLY A 65 31.92 14.16 -2.14
C GLY A 65 32.06 12.83 -1.38
N THR A 66 31.70 12.77 -0.10
CA THR A 66 31.71 11.53 0.68
C THR A 66 30.38 10.81 0.53
N THR A 67 30.41 9.52 0.17
CA THR A 67 29.21 8.71 0.00
C THR A 67 29.12 7.62 1.07
N GLN A 68 27.95 7.52 1.70
CA GLN A 68 27.60 6.46 2.63
C GLN A 68 26.35 5.74 2.13
N THR A 69 26.36 4.41 2.21
CA THR A 69 25.19 3.58 1.93
C THR A 69 24.76 2.88 3.20
N ALA A 70 23.46 2.88 3.47
CA ALA A 70 22.81 2.07 4.49
C ALA A 70 21.81 1.14 3.81
N GLU A 71 21.90 -0.15 4.11
CA GLU A 71 21.01 -1.19 3.61
C GLU A 71 20.35 -1.90 4.79
N THR A 72 19.04 -2.01 4.73
CA THR A 72 18.25 -2.69 5.76
C THR A 72 17.35 -3.71 5.09
N VAL A 73 17.32 -4.92 5.65
CA VAL A 73 16.30 -5.93 5.37
C VAL A 73 15.66 -6.29 6.69
N SER A 74 14.34 -6.21 6.75
CA SER A 74 13.55 -6.68 7.88
C SER A 74 12.48 -7.61 7.36
N GLN A 75 12.41 -8.81 7.92
CA GLN A 75 11.32 -9.74 7.76
C GLN A 75 10.63 -9.89 9.11
N SER A 76 9.30 -9.88 9.13
CA SER A 76 8.53 -10.15 10.34
C SER A 76 7.24 -10.90 10.05
N VAL A 77 6.66 -11.49 11.09
CA VAL A 77 5.30 -12.03 11.05
C VAL A 77 4.39 -11.09 11.83
N LYS A 78 3.56 -10.32 11.11
CA LYS A 78 2.49 -9.49 11.68
C LYS A 78 1.33 -10.40 12.06
N VAL A 79 0.80 -10.23 13.27
CA VAL A 79 -0.36 -10.99 13.74
C VAL A 79 -1.45 -10.05 14.23
N TRP A 80 -2.68 -10.32 13.82
CA TRP A 80 -3.87 -9.75 14.44
C TRP A 80 -4.68 -10.84 15.12
N ARG A 81 -4.98 -10.68 16.40
CA ARG A 81 -5.88 -11.57 17.15
C ARG A 81 -7.19 -10.84 17.38
N VAL A 82 -8.24 -11.25 16.66
CA VAL A 82 -9.57 -10.64 16.75
C VAL A 82 -10.23 -11.07 18.05
N LYS A 83 -10.53 -10.10 18.91
CA LYS A 83 -11.15 -10.34 20.22
C LYS A 83 -12.66 -10.37 20.12
N GLU A 84 -13.21 -9.40 19.39
CA GLU A 84 -14.65 -9.21 19.26
C GLU A 84 -14.96 -8.49 17.94
N VAL A 85 -16.20 -8.66 17.49
CA VAL A 85 -16.78 -7.94 16.36
C VAL A 85 -18.17 -7.50 16.80
N ASP A 86 -18.45 -6.21 16.71
CA ASP A 86 -19.73 -5.66 17.13
C ASP A 86 -20.85 -5.87 16.09
N SER A 87 -22.07 -5.43 16.41
CA SER A 87 -23.23 -5.59 15.52
C SER A 87 -23.15 -4.77 14.22
N GLN A 88 -22.24 -3.80 14.14
CA GLN A 88 -21.98 -3.00 12.94
C GLN A 88 -20.79 -3.55 12.13
N GLY A 89 -20.17 -4.65 12.59
CA GLY A 89 -19.01 -5.26 11.97
C GLY A 89 -17.68 -4.59 12.33
N ALA A 90 -17.65 -3.65 13.28
CA ALA A 90 -16.39 -3.11 13.76
C ALA A 90 -15.67 -4.17 14.61
N ALA A 91 -14.40 -4.40 14.31
CA ALA A 91 -13.60 -5.43 14.95
C ALA A 91 -12.58 -4.84 15.91
N THR A 92 -12.53 -5.35 17.14
CA THR A 92 -11.46 -5.07 18.09
C THR A 92 -10.44 -6.21 18.04
N PHE A 93 -9.18 -5.90 17.79
CA PHE A 93 -8.11 -6.89 17.71
C PHE A 93 -6.81 -6.40 18.35
N ASP A 94 -6.02 -7.35 18.84
CA ASP A 94 -4.65 -7.08 19.28
C ASP A 94 -3.69 -7.25 18.09
N HIS A 95 -2.84 -6.26 17.89
CA HIS A 95 -1.71 -6.32 16.96
C HIS A 95 -0.46 -6.79 17.69
N LEU A 96 0.20 -7.79 17.13
CA LEU A 96 1.45 -8.37 17.62
C LEU A 96 2.47 -8.53 16.48
N VAL A 97 3.73 -8.67 16.87
CA VAL A 97 4.80 -9.16 16.02
C VAL A 97 5.21 -10.53 16.55
N GLU A 98 5.02 -11.60 15.78
CA GLU A 98 5.31 -12.96 16.24
C GLU A 98 6.80 -13.30 16.14
N SER A 99 7.47 -12.86 15.08
CA SER A 99 8.90 -13.06 14.88
C SER A 99 9.50 -11.96 14.01
N VAL A 100 10.81 -11.77 14.13
CA VAL A 100 11.61 -10.89 13.28
C VAL A 100 12.91 -11.56 12.85
N ASP A 101 13.35 -11.24 11.63
CA ASP A 101 14.68 -11.52 11.09
C ASP A 101 15.17 -10.27 10.38
N MET A 102 16.25 -9.67 10.88
CA MET A 102 16.69 -8.35 10.48
C MET A 102 18.18 -8.33 10.19
N ARG A 103 18.54 -7.56 9.17
CA ARG A 103 19.90 -7.29 8.75
C ARG A 103 20.08 -5.80 8.50
N GLN A 104 21.15 -5.23 9.04
CA GLN A 104 21.55 -3.84 8.79
C GLN A 104 23.03 -3.80 8.39
N GLN A 105 23.30 -3.11 7.28
CA GLN A 105 24.64 -2.88 6.77
C GLN A 105 24.84 -1.39 6.49
N VAL A 106 25.93 -0.83 6.97
CA VAL A 106 26.31 0.57 6.72
C VAL A 106 27.73 0.60 6.19
N SER A 107 28.02 1.42 5.18
CA SER A 107 29.37 1.54 4.60
C SER A 107 30.42 1.77 5.69
N GLY A 108 31.50 0.97 5.66
CA GLY A 108 32.60 1.05 6.62
C GLY A 108 32.29 0.49 8.01
N ARG A 109 31.12 -0.13 8.23
CA ARG A 109 30.75 -0.80 9.48
C ARG A 109 30.53 -2.29 9.27
N GLN A 110 30.69 -3.07 10.34
CA GLN A 110 30.31 -4.48 10.34
C GLN A 110 28.80 -4.62 10.23
N GLU A 111 28.35 -5.65 9.51
CA GLU A 111 26.96 -6.04 9.44
C GLU A 111 26.42 -6.44 10.82
N VAL A 112 25.21 -6.00 11.14
CA VAL A 112 24.48 -6.44 12.33
C VAL A 112 23.26 -7.24 11.89
N ARG A 113 23.03 -8.38 12.55
CA ARG A 113 21.88 -9.24 12.32
C ARG A 113 21.18 -9.56 13.63
N TYR A 114 19.87 -9.74 13.57
CA TYR A 114 19.06 -10.19 14.69
C TYR A 114 17.91 -11.07 14.20
N ASN A 115 17.80 -12.28 14.74
CA ASN A 115 16.69 -13.19 14.52
C ASN A 115 16.09 -13.62 15.86
N SER A 116 14.83 -13.25 16.09
CA SER A 116 14.16 -13.48 17.38
C SER A 116 13.83 -14.94 17.68
N GLN A 117 14.03 -15.85 16.72
CA GLN A 117 13.77 -17.28 16.89
C GLN A 117 15.04 -18.08 17.20
N THR A 118 16.22 -17.57 16.84
CA THR A 118 17.49 -18.27 16.99
C THR A 118 18.45 -17.59 17.96
N ASP A 119 18.35 -16.27 18.12
CA ASP A 119 19.30 -15.51 18.90
C ASP A 119 18.84 -15.41 20.35
N GLU A 120 19.73 -15.70 21.30
CA GLU A 120 19.42 -15.66 22.73
C GLU A 120 19.21 -14.23 23.26
N ALA A 121 19.92 -13.25 22.69
CA ALA A 121 19.83 -11.85 23.07
C ALA A 121 19.94 -10.94 21.84
N PRO A 122 19.21 -9.80 21.81
CA PRO A 122 19.33 -8.84 20.72
C PRO A 122 20.69 -8.14 20.75
N PRO A 123 21.33 -7.88 19.60
CA PRO A 123 22.49 -7.01 19.54
C PRO A 123 22.11 -5.54 19.80
N PRO A 124 23.09 -4.67 20.10
CA PRO A 124 22.84 -3.25 20.36
C PRO A 124 22.00 -2.57 19.27
N GLY A 125 20.92 -1.91 19.68
CA GLY A 125 19.99 -1.23 18.79
C GLY A 125 18.73 -2.03 18.43
N PHE A 126 18.64 -3.31 18.80
CA PHE A 126 17.47 -4.17 18.56
C PHE A 126 16.64 -4.46 19.81
N GLU A 127 16.99 -3.92 20.98
CA GLU A 127 16.37 -4.21 22.26
C GLU A 127 14.88 -3.89 22.27
N ARG A 128 14.49 -2.73 21.72
CA ARG A 128 13.07 -2.34 21.65
C ARG A 128 12.26 -3.25 20.74
N ILE A 129 12.87 -3.75 19.67
CA ILE A 129 12.21 -4.68 18.74
C ILE A 129 12.03 -6.02 19.44
N ALA A 130 13.06 -6.54 20.09
CA ALA A 130 12.98 -7.77 20.87
C ALA A 130 11.88 -7.72 21.94
N GLN A 131 11.75 -6.60 22.66
CA GLN A 131 10.70 -6.38 23.66
C GLN A 131 9.27 -6.39 23.07
N SER A 132 9.12 -6.18 21.76
CA SER A 132 7.82 -6.19 21.07
C SER A 132 7.41 -7.55 20.51
N VAL A 133 8.34 -8.51 20.45
CA VAL A 133 8.09 -9.84 19.89
C VAL A 133 7.26 -10.68 20.86
N GLY A 134 6.22 -11.33 20.35
CA GLY A 134 5.36 -12.25 21.09
C GLY A 134 4.32 -11.60 22.01
N VAL A 135 4.33 -10.26 22.14
CA VAL A 135 3.42 -9.53 23.04
C VAL A 135 2.49 -8.58 22.25
N PRO A 136 1.25 -8.35 22.71
CA PRO A 136 0.39 -7.30 22.19
C PRO A 136 1.03 -5.92 22.30
N VAL A 137 1.26 -5.25 21.17
CA VAL A 137 1.84 -3.90 21.14
C VAL A 137 0.76 -2.81 21.11
N THR A 138 -0.38 -3.08 20.47
CA THR A 138 -1.49 -2.13 20.37
C THR A 138 -2.80 -2.89 20.14
N THR A 139 -3.86 -2.49 20.84
CA THR A 139 -5.23 -2.89 20.50
C THR A 139 -5.85 -1.84 19.58
N PHE A 140 -6.46 -2.30 18.48
CA PHE A 140 -7.20 -1.45 17.55
C PHE A 140 -8.68 -1.83 17.56
N THR A 141 -9.55 -0.85 17.31
CA THR A 141 -10.93 -1.06 16.88
C THR A 141 -11.08 -0.46 15.49
N LEU A 142 -11.50 -1.27 14.52
CA LEU A 142 -11.51 -0.94 13.09
C LEU A 142 -12.91 -1.16 12.50
N THR A 143 -13.40 -0.22 11.68
CA THR A 143 -14.66 -0.40 10.94
C THR A 143 -14.50 -1.39 9.77
N PRO A 144 -15.61 -1.89 9.19
CA PRO A 144 -15.58 -2.65 7.93
C PRO A 144 -14.91 -1.92 6.76
N GLN A 145 -14.74 -0.60 6.81
CA GLN A 145 -14.08 0.21 5.79
C GLN A 145 -12.59 0.41 6.08
N GLY A 146 -12.07 -0.09 7.21
CA GLY A 146 -10.67 0.10 7.57
C GLY A 146 -10.39 1.43 8.29
N GLU A 147 -11.43 2.11 8.80
CA GLU A 147 -11.25 3.30 9.64
C GLU A 147 -10.93 2.89 11.08
N ILE A 148 -9.93 3.51 11.68
CA ILE A 148 -9.53 3.25 13.07
C ILE A 148 -10.43 4.10 13.99
N LEU A 149 -11.35 3.44 14.71
CA LEU A 149 -12.19 4.07 15.72
C LEU A 149 -11.44 4.28 17.05
N ARG A 150 -10.56 3.34 17.39
CA ARG A 150 -9.78 3.38 18.62
C ARG A 150 -8.41 2.75 18.43
N ARG A 151 -7.40 3.37 19.03
CA ARG A 151 -6.03 2.85 19.17
C ARG A 151 -5.63 2.91 20.63
N THR A 152 -5.24 1.78 21.21
CA THR A 152 -4.79 1.69 22.61
C THR A 152 -3.42 1.02 22.63
N PRO A 153 -2.32 1.79 22.68
CA PRO A 153 -0.98 1.25 22.78
C PRO A 153 -0.73 0.63 24.17
N HIS A 154 0.03 -0.47 24.22
CA HIS A 154 0.32 -1.19 25.46
C HIS A 154 1.68 -0.85 26.08
N SER A 155 2.46 0.03 25.46
CA SER A 155 3.73 0.50 25.99
C SER A 155 4.02 1.94 25.59
N VAL A 156 4.90 2.62 26.33
CA VAL A 156 5.38 3.97 25.98
C VAL A 156 6.07 3.95 24.61
N ALA A 157 6.80 2.87 24.30
CA ALA A 157 7.41 2.69 22.98
C ALA A 157 6.35 2.58 21.87
N ALA A 158 5.26 1.85 22.10
CA ALA A 158 4.15 1.75 21.14
C ALA A 158 3.35 3.06 21.01
N ALA A 159 3.25 3.84 22.09
CA ALA A 159 2.62 5.17 22.08
C ALA A 159 3.48 6.21 21.35
N ALA A 160 4.80 6.12 21.49
CA ALA A 160 5.77 7.01 20.85
C ALA A 160 6.14 6.59 19.42
N ALA A 161 5.79 5.36 19.01
CA ALA A 161 5.94 4.93 17.63
C ALA A 161 5.17 5.92 16.75
N PRO A 162 5.86 6.68 15.87
CA PRO A 162 5.17 7.61 15.02
C PRO A 162 4.14 6.81 14.21
N GLU A 163 3.04 7.45 13.81
CA GLU A 163 2.07 6.87 12.88
C GLU A 163 2.76 6.70 11.51
N GLN A 164 3.67 5.72 11.46
CA GLN A 164 4.59 5.52 10.37
C GLN A 164 3.91 4.61 9.36
N HIS A 165 3.82 5.14 8.14
CA HIS A 165 3.52 4.40 6.92
C HIS A 165 2.06 3.99 6.72
N GLY A 166 1.16 4.97 6.77
CA GLY A 166 -0.22 4.70 6.38
C GLY A 166 -0.91 3.80 7.39
N LEU A 167 -2.20 3.69 7.19
CA LEU A 167 -3.13 2.98 8.05
C LEU A 167 -2.65 1.54 8.34
N ILE A 168 -3.01 1.00 9.51
CA ILE A 168 -2.75 -0.41 9.90
C ILE A 168 -3.20 -1.41 8.81
N THR A 169 -4.13 -0.98 7.96
CA THR A 169 -4.53 -1.59 6.68
C THR A 169 -5.15 -0.53 5.77
N ILE A 170 -5.37 -0.81 4.48
CA ILE A 170 -5.90 0.20 3.55
C ILE A 170 -7.36 0.61 3.83
N PRO A 171 -7.76 1.86 3.55
CA PRO A 171 -9.13 2.32 3.66
C PRO A 171 -9.91 1.87 2.41
N LEU A 172 -11.13 1.39 2.62
CA LEU A 172 -12.01 0.89 1.57
C LEU A 172 -13.13 1.92 1.28
N PRO A 173 -13.64 1.99 0.04
CA PRO A 173 -14.59 3.01 -0.35
C PRO A 173 -15.95 2.80 0.34
N GLU A 174 -16.61 3.90 0.73
CA GLU A 174 -17.94 3.84 1.34
C GLU A 174 -18.98 3.23 0.38
N LYS A 175 -18.91 3.55 -0.91
CA LYS A 175 -19.84 3.05 -1.92
C LYS A 175 -19.21 1.93 -2.74
N PRO A 176 -20.02 1.03 -3.33
CA PRO A 176 -19.51 0.04 -4.28
C PRO A 176 -18.76 0.73 -5.43
N VAL A 177 -17.62 0.19 -5.84
CA VAL A 177 -16.76 0.77 -6.88
C VAL A 177 -16.68 -0.12 -8.10
N ALA A 178 -16.68 0.47 -9.29
CA ALA A 178 -16.42 -0.27 -10.53
C ALA A 178 -14.90 -0.35 -10.80
N VAL A 179 -14.48 -1.32 -11.61
CA VAL A 179 -13.11 -1.35 -12.16
C VAL A 179 -12.83 -0.03 -12.90
N GLY A 180 -11.68 0.58 -12.62
CA GLY A 180 -11.24 1.88 -13.10
C GLY A 180 -11.63 3.06 -12.20
N GLU A 181 -12.54 2.88 -11.24
CA GLU A 181 -12.90 3.95 -10.30
C GLU A 181 -11.89 4.10 -9.16
N SER A 182 -11.78 5.34 -8.66
CA SER A 182 -10.86 5.70 -7.60
C SER A 182 -11.56 6.30 -6.39
N TRP A 183 -10.94 6.14 -5.23
CA TRP A 183 -11.24 6.90 -4.01
C TRP A 183 -9.95 7.44 -3.41
N SER A 184 -10.06 8.48 -2.60
CA SER A 184 -8.90 9.15 -2.01
C SER A 184 -9.09 9.42 -0.54
N LEU A 185 -7.99 9.31 0.21
CA LEU A 185 -7.90 9.70 1.60
C LEU A 185 -6.95 10.91 1.72
N PRO A 186 -7.46 12.12 1.98
CA PRO A 186 -6.61 13.25 2.29
C PRO A 186 -6.08 13.14 3.73
N PHE A 187 -4.83 13.51 3.94
CA PHE A 187 -4.25 13.65 5.28
C PHE A 187 -3.14 14.70 5.25
N GLN A 188 -2.71 15.12 6.43
CA GLN A 188 -1.67 16.14 6.58
C GLN A 188 -0.47 15.58 7.33
N ILE A 189 0.71 15.98 6.88
CA ILE A 189 1.99 15.67 7.52
C ILE A 189 2.55 16.97 8.07
N ASP A 190 2.87 16.97 9.35
CA ASP A 190 3.56 18.07 10.00
C ASP A 190 5.08 17.84 9.86
N VAL A 191 5.77 18.76 9.19
CA VAL A 191 7.20 18.68 8.89
C VAL A 191 7.93 19.77 9.65
N PRO A 192 8.84 19.44 10.58
CA PRO A 192 9.65 20.43 11.27
C PRO A 192 10.64 21.08 10.30
N LEU A 193 10.74 22.40 10.38
CA LEU A 193 11.67 23.22 9.62
C LEU A 193 12.89 23.59 10.49
N GLN A 194 13.99 23.99 9.84
CA GLN A 194 15.24 24.34 10.53
C GLN A 194 15.11 25.59 11.41
N ASP A 195 14.19 26.49 11.08
CA ASP A 195 13.87 27.68 11.88
C ASP A 195 13.02 27.38 13.13
N GLY A 196 12.73 26.09 13.38
CA GLY A 196 11.90 25.63 14.50
C GLY A 196 10.40 25.68 14.24
N THR A 197 9.95 26.18 13.09
CA THR A 197 8.53 26.18 12.72
C THR A 197 8.09 24.82 12.17
N ILE A 198 6.76 24.62 12.06
CA ILE A 198 6.18 23.39 11.50
C ILE A 198 5.47 23.72 10.18
N LYS A 199 5.92 23.11 9.10
CA LYS A 199 5.24 23.16 7.80
C LYS A 199 4.17 22.07 7.71
N LYS A 200 2.93 22.48 7.46
CA LYS A 200 1.80 21.59 7.22
C LYS A 200 1.73 21.19 5.75
N VAL A 201 2.04 19.92 5.47
CA VAL A 201 2.08 19.37 4.10
C VAL A 201 0.82 18.56 3.86
N LYS A 202 -0.03 19.03 2.95
CA LYS A 202 -1.21 18.30 2.50
C LYS A 202 -0.78 17.16 1.58
N THR A 203 -1.36 15.99 1.81
CA THR A 203 -1.12 14.77 1.06
C THR A 203 -2.44 14.08 0.74
N SER A 204 -2.42 13.22 -0.27
CA SER A 204 -3.57 12.37 -0.58
C SER A 204 -3.09 10.99 -1.03
N GLN A 205 -3.60 9.96 -0.36
CA GLN A 205 -3.54 8.61 -0.87
C GLN A 205 -4.68 8.44 -1.86
N LYS A 206 -4.36 8.01 -3.07
CA LYS A 206 -5.31 7.62 -4.11
C LYS A 206 -5.28 6.11 -4.26
N PHE A 207 -6.46 5.53 -4.29
CA PHE A 207 -6.70 4.11 -4.52
C PHE A 207 -7.53 3.97 -5.79
N THR A 208 -7.23 2.98 -6.62
CA THR A 208 -8.01 2.69 -7.83
C THR A 208 -8.28 1.20 -7.90
N LEU A 209 -9.54 0.79 -8.09
CA LEU A 209 -9.85 -0.61 -8.35
C LEU A 209 -9.38 -0.94 -9.76
N ALA A 210 -8.20 -1.54 -9.89
CA ALA A 210 -7.58 -1.77 -11.18
C ALA A 210 -8.20 -2.98 -11.90
N GLU A 211 -8.60 -3.99 -11.13
CA GLU A 211 -9.05 -5.27 -11.65
C GLU A 211 -9.78 -6.07 -10.57
N VAL A 212 -10.70 -6.93 -10.98
CA VAL A 212 -11.24 -8.00 -10.14
C VAL A 212 -11.19 -9.29 -10.94
N ASP A 213 -10.47 -10.27 -10.42
CA ASP A 213 -10.36 -11.61 -11.01
C ASP A 213 -10.55 -12.66 -9.91
N ALA A 214 -11.34 -13.70 -10.20
CA ALA A 214 -11.63 -14.80 -9.29
C ALA A 214 -11.97 -14.37 -7.83
N GLY A 215 -12.70 -13.26 -7.65
CA GLY A 215 -13.08 -12.74 -6.33
C GLY A 215 -11.99 -11.94 -5.60
N VAL A 216 -10.83 -11.73 -6.23
CA VAL A 216 -9.73 -10.91 -5.72
C VAL A 216 -9.70 -9.57 -6.42
N ALA A 217 -9.81 -8.48 -5.65
CA ALA A 217 -9.62 -7.13 -6.14
C ALA A 217 -8.14 -6.75 -6.13
N ARG A 218 -7.61 -6.31 -7.28
CA ARG A 218 -6.32 -5.62 -7.36
C ARG A 218 -6.55 -4.12 -7.29
N ILE A 219 -5.96 -3.47 -6.30
CA ILE A 219 -6.12 -2.05 -6.02
C ILE A 219 -4.77 -1.38 -6.17
N ASP A 220 -4.67 -0.43 -7.09
CA ASP A 220 -3.47 0.39 -7.23
C ASP A 220 -3.49 1.51 -6.19
N VAL A 221 -2.35 1.78 -5.57
CA VAL A 221 -2.18 2.76 -4.49
C VAL A 221 -1.09 3.75 -4.86
N ALA A 222 -1.33 5.03 -4.62
CA ALA A 222 -0.30 6.07 -4.74
C ALA A 222 -0.48 7.11 -3.65
N ASN A 223 0.61 7.54 -3.00
CA ASN A 223 0.57 8.71 -2.13
C ASN A 223 1.18 9.93 -2.81
N GLN A 224 0.40 11.01 -2.86
CA GLN A 224 0.76 12.24 -3.53
C GLN A 224 0.92 13.39 -2.54
N ILE A 225 1.99 14.18 -2.71
CA ILE A 225 2.17 15.44 -2.01
C ILE A 225 1.43 16.53 -2.78
N LEU A 226 0.46 17.16 -2.14
CA LEU A 226 -0.37 18.21 -2.75
C LEU A 226 0.18 19.62 -2.48
N THR A 227 0.80 19.83 -1.31
CA THR A 227 1.46 21.10 -1.00
C THR A 227 2.78 21.21 -1.76
N PRO A 228 3.03 22.29 -2.52
CA PRO A 228 4.32 22.50 -3.18
C PRO A 228 5.50 22.47 -2.19
N VAL A 229 6.50 21.65 -2.51
CA VAL A 229 7.76 21.54 -1.77
C VAL A 229 8.88 21.97 -2.71
N ARG A 230 9.56 23.07 -2.36
CA ARG A 230 10.69 23.63 -3.13
C ARG A 230 12.02 23.55 -2.38
N ASP A 231 11.95 23.35 -1.07
CA ASP A 231 13.13 23.19 -0.22
C ASP A 231 13.53 21.71 -0.22
N PRO A 232 14.74 21.36 -0.72
CA PRO A 232 15.22 19.99 -0.74
C PRO A 232 15.34 19.36 0.66
N ALA A 233 15.56 20.15 1.72
CA ALA A 233 15.59 19.63 3.08
C ALA A 233 14.21 19.11 3.51
N VAL A 234 13.14 19.80 3.10
CA VAL A 234 11.76 19.35 3.31
C VAL A 234 11.44 18.15 2.43
N GLU A 235 11.90 18.13 1.18
CA GLU A 235 11.70 17.00 0.26
C GLU A 235 12.33 15.72 0.80
N ALA A 236 13.57 15.80 1.31
CA ALA A 236 14.27 14.68 1.93
C ALA A 236 13.52 14.11 3.15
N GLN A 237 12.88 14.96 3.95
CA GLN A 237 12.05 14.50 5.08
C GLN A 237 10.78 13.76 4.63
N LEU A 238 10.27 14.08 3.44
CA LEU A 238 9.05 13.49 2.87
C LEU A 238 9.33 12.33 1.94
N ILE A 239 10.59 12.00 1.65
CA ILE A 239 10.97 11.08 0.58
C ILE A 239 10.29 9.70 0.69
N GLN A 240 10.17 9.18 1.93
CA GLN A 240 9.54 7.88 2.21
C GLN A 240 8.01 7.92 2.08
N ARG A 241 7.42 9.12 1.99
CA ARG A 241 5.98 9.31 1.82
C ARG A 241 5.57 9.25 0.36
N VAL A 242 6.49 9.34 -0.61
CA VAL A 242 6.14 9.32 -2.04
C VAL A 242 6.25 7.90 -2.58
N PHE A 243 5.27 7.07 -2.24
CA PHE A 243 5.22 5.67 -2.67
C PHE A 243 4.11 5.41 -3.67
N THR A 244 4.29 4.34 -4.45
CA THR A 244 3.27 3.70 -5.27
C THR A 244 3.23 2.21 -4.95
N GLY A 245 2.12 1.55 -5.19
CA GLY A 245 1.98 0.15 -4.85
C GLY A 245 0.71 -0.50 -5.34
N THR A 246 0.54 -1.75 -4.95
CA THR A 246 -0.61 -2.59 -5.30
C THR A 246 -1.06 -3.38 -4.09
N VAL A 247 -2.36 -3.56 -3.94
CA VAL A 247 -2.98 -4.37 -2.89
C VAL A 247 -3.85 -5.43 -3.55
N ARG A 248 -3.80 -6.66 -3.05
CA ARG A 248 -4.68 -7.76 -3.38
C ARG A 248 -5.63 -7.98 -2.20
N PHE A 249 -6.92 -7.79 -2.45
CA PHE A 249 -7.97 -7.89 -1.45
C PHE A 249 -8.93 -9.02 -1.83
N ASP A 250 -9.10 -9.99 -0.93
CA ASP A 250 -10.09 -11.05 -1.06
C ASP A 250 -11.46 -10.48 -0.68
N ILE A 251 -12.37 -10.37 -1.66
CA ILE A 251 -13.67 -9.72 -1.49
C ILE A 251 -14.60 -10.55 -0.61
N GLU A 252 -14.54 -11.87 -0.74
CA GLU A 252 -15.40 -12.80 0.01
C GLU A 252 -14.94 -12.89 1.46
N ALA A 253 -13.66 -13.18 1.67
CA ALA A 253 -13.09 -13.26 3.01
C ALA A 253 -12.93 -11.89 3.69
N GLY A 254 -13.03 -10.79 2.93
CA GLY A 254 -12.96 -9.43 3.42
C GLY A 254 -11.62 -9.13 4.10
N ARG A 255 -10.50 -9.40 3.43
CA ARG A 255 -9.16 -9.15 3.98
C ARG A 255 -8.11 -8.90 2.90
N VAL A 256 -7.05 -8.22 3.27
CA VAL A 256 -5.85 -8.10 2.43
C VAL A 256 -5.12 -9.44 2.43
N ILE A 257 -4.91 -10.00 1.24
CA ILE A 257 -4.12 -11.23 1.05
C ILE A 257 -2.69 -10.95 0.59
N GLY A 258 -2.43 -9.75 0.07
CA GLY A 258 -1.08 -9.23 -0.02
C GLY A 258 -1.02 -7.80 -0.51
N GLN A 259 0.12 -7.15 -0.31
CA GLN A 259 0.38 -5.80 -0.80
C GLN A 259 1.87 -5.55 -1.03
N GLN A 260 2.16 -4.60 -1.92
CA GLN A 260 3.51 -4.12 -2.18
C GLN A 260 3.48 -2.60 -2.27
N MET A 261 4.47 -1.94 -1.67
CA MET A 261 4.70 -0.49 -1.79
C MET A 261 6.17 -0.26 -2.13
N ASP A 262 6.43 0.62 -3.09
CA ASP A 262 7.75 0.93 -3.60
C ASP A 262 8.03 2.44 -3.50
N VAL A 263 9.27 2.78 -3.16
CA VAL A 263 9.81 4.14 -3.26
C VAL A 263 11.11 4.06 -4.05
N ASP A 264 11.26 4.93 -5.05
CA ASP A 264 12.53 5.19 -5.72
C ASP A 264 12.62 6.70 -5.99
N LYS A 265 13.39 7.40 -5.16
CA LYS A 265 13.45 8.87 -5.18
C LYS A 265 14.85 9.37 -4.88
N VAL A 266 15.26 10.40 -5.62
CA VAL A 266 16.51 11.14 -5.39
C VAL A 266 16.17 12.58 -5.06
N VAL A 267 16.79 13.11 -4.00
CA VAL A 267 16.73 14.51 -3.61
C VAL A 267 18.14 15.07 -3.64
N VAL A 268 18.34 16.20 -4.30
CA VAL A 268 19.64 16.89 -4.42
C VAL A 268 19.57 18.20 -3.65
N GLY A 269 20.64 18.56 -2.95
CA GLY A 269 20.73 19.84 -2.25
C GLY A 269 20.13 19.85 -0.84
N PHE A 270 19.74 18.70 -0.28
CA PHE A 270 19.05 18.62 1.02
C PHE A 270 19.91 19.07 2.21
N GLN A 271 21.23 19.05 2.06
CA GLN A 271 22.23 19.51 3.02
C GLN A 271 23.36 20.25 2.30
N GLY A 272 23.01 21.30 1.55
CA GLY A 272 23.93 22.11 0.73
C GLY A 272 24.09 21.60 -0.70
N GLU A 273 24.63 22.43 -1.60
CA GLU A 273 24.62 22.19 -3.05
C GLU A 273 25.27 20.88 -3.49
N THR A 274 26.27 20.40 -2.76
CA THR A 274 27.00 19.16 -3.04
C THR A 274 26.46 17.95 -2.28
N SER A 275 25.16 17.93 -2.00
CA SER A 275 24.50 16.82 -1.28
C SER A 275 23.45 16.11 -2.14
N SER A 276 23.29 14.80 -1.94
CA SER A 276 22.22 14.02 -2.55
C SER A 276 21.79 12.86 -1.65
N LEU A 277 20.51 12.55 -1.68
CA LEU A 277 19.89 11.42 -0.99
C LEU A 277 19.12 10.58 -2.00
N HIS A 278 19.50 9.33 -2.19
CA HIS A 278 18.73 8.35 -2.95
C HIS A 278 18.11 7.36 -1.97
N TYR A 279 16.79 7.28 -1.96
CA TYR A 279 16.02 6.35 -1.16
C TYR A 279 15.31 5.36 -2.08
N LEU A 280 15.70 4.10 -1.98
CA LEU A 280 15.08 2.97 -2.67
C LEU A 280 14.50 2.03 -1.62
N SER A 281 13.21 1.75 -1.66
CA SER A 281 12.60 0.76 -0.78
C SER A 281 11.52 -0.07 -1.46
N ARG A 282 11.35 -1.28 -0.94
CA ARG A 282 10.22 -2.15 -1.22
C ARG A 282 9.70 -2.72 0.10
N PHE A 283 8.42 -2.51 0.33
CA PHE A 283 7.64 -3.17 1.36
C PHE A 283 6.73 -4.19 0.71
N THR A 284 6.67 -5.41 1.24
CA THR A 284 5.69 -6.42 0.86
C THR A 284 5.02 -7.00 2.10
N GLU A 285 3.77 -7.39 1.95
CA GLU A 285 3.02 -8.14 2.94
C GLU A 285 2.25 -9.25 2.23
N ASP A 286 2.33 -10.49 2.72
CA ASP A 286 1.64 -11.65 2.16
C ASP A 286 0.94 -12.43 3.26
N PHE A 287 -0.32 -12.79 3.05
CA PHE A 287 -1.12 -13.52 4.03
C PHE A 287 -0.63 -14.97 4.17
N LEU A 288 -0.42 -15.39 5.41
CA LEU A 288 0.08 -16.73 5.76
C LEU A 288 -1.03 -17.69 6.17
N GLY A 289 -2.28 -17.23 6.23
CA GLY A 289 -3.40 -18.00 6.77
C GLY A 289 -3.70 -17.68 8.24
N GLU A 290 -4.64 -18.44 8.79
CA GLU A 290 -5.15 -18.25 10.15
C GLU A 290 -4.51 -19.20 11.18
N GLU A 291 -3.88 -20.27 10.71
CA GLU A 291 -3.22 -21.23 11.58
C GLU A 291 -1.81 -20.75 11.98
N PRO A 292 -1.40 -20.94 13.25
CA PRO A 292 0.00 -20.87 13.63
C PRO A 292 0.80 -21.90 12.83
N GLN A 293 2.02 -21.57 12.38
CA GLN A 293 2.91 -22.59 11.85
C GLN A 293 3.38 -23.44 13.03
N THR A 294 2.67 -24.53 13.31
CA THR A 294 3.14 -25.56 14.24
C THR A 294 4.35 -26.22 13.59
N ALA A 295 5.53 -26.05 14.18
CA ALA A 295 6.74 -26.71 13.72
C ALA A 295 6.50 -28.21 13.61
N SER A 296 6.48 -28.74 12.39
CA SER A 296 6.39 -30.17 12.15
C SER A 296 7.73 -30.78 12.56
N ARG A 297 7.76 -31.49 13.69
CA ARG A 297 8.95 -32.23 14.13
C ARG A 297 9.32 -33.23 13.01
N PRO A 298 10.56 -33.24 12.51
CA PRO A 298 10.94 -34.19 11.47
C PRO A 298 10.79 -35.60 12.03
N THR A 299 9.97 -36.41 11.34
CA THR A 299 9.81 -37.83 11.62
C THR A 299 11.17 -38.48 11.44
N ARG A 300 11.74 -38.97 12.54
CA ARG A 300 12.98 -39.75 12.53
C ARG A 300 12.64 -41.07 11.83
N SER A 301 13.15 -41.27 10.62
CA SER A 301 13.15 -42.58 9.98
C SER A 301 14.00 -43.53 10.81
N GLU A 302 13.41 -44.64 11.24
CA GLU A 302 14.09 -45.80 11.83
C GLU A 302 15.05 -46.47 10.83
#